data_AF-W6L6Q3-F1
#
_entry.id   AF-W6L6Q3-F1
#
_cell.length_a   1.000
_cell.length_b   1.000
_cell.length_c   1.000
_cell.angle_alpha   90.00
_cell.angle_beta   90.00
_cell.angle_gamma   90.00
#
_symmetry.space_group_name_H-M   'P 1'
#
loop_
_entity.id
_entity.type
_entity.pdbx_description
1 polymer ?
#
loop_
_entity_poly.entity_id
_entity_poly.type
_entity_poly.pdbx_seq_one_letter_code
_entity_poly.pdbx_strand_id
1 'polypeptide(L)'
;MLQTHRLLSLLRRTFVCKMISDEYIPRAFPVKVTTGLSGISVEPLWKPKLLAAASELHAFLITSDIPPESTYYNITLTLIKRINHGIKECQDDWCTLEKKYFWAWPVEYILQVTWRELETAQKWNELRLWELDPEQVKKVAREDQNIGKEGLGCNSPWEQVVREDFDKRKKALTQEEMAELKRMDTERMSRETAAYKERKERIRSDLERARGDMLKKFLNKRYAVDKDLMRMQPGKKQSEKTSDDLIRELRASVQQNPELNKDGEKNS
;
A
#
# COMPACT_ATOMS: atom_id res chain seq x y z
N MET A 1 -61.66 9.69 -0.28
CA MET A 1 -60.26 9.63 -0.78
C MET A 1 -59.34 10.35 0.20
N LEU A 2 -58.94 9.65 1.26
CA LEU A 2 -58.06 10.11 2.33
C LEU A 2 -57.13 8.94 2.60
N GLN A 3 -55.84 9.02 2.20
CA GLN A 3 -54.69 8.19 2.66
C GLN A 3 -53.59 8.04 1.58
N THR A 4 -53.01 9.11 1.06
CA THR A 4 -51.77 8.99 0.26
C THR A 4 -50.70 10.05 0.55
N HIS A 5 -50.94 11.01 1.44
CA HIS A 5 -49.98 12.09 1.70
C HIS A 5 -49.06 11.91 2.93
N ARG A 6 -49.07 10.76 3.60
CA ARG A 6 -48.24 10.53 4.82
C ARG A 6 -47.01 9.63 4.65
N LEU A 7 -46.68 9.15 3.46
CA LEU A 7 -45.55 8.22 3.25
C LEU A 7 -44.35 8.78 2.48
N LEU A 8 -44.29 10.09 2.21
CA LEU A 8 -43.14 10.73 1.55
C LEU A 8 -42.43 11.81 2.38
N SER A 9 -42.75 11.94 3.68
CA SER A 9 -42.10 12.91 4.57
C SER A 9 -40.90 12.36 5.37
N LEU A 10 -40.56 11.08 5.23
CA LEU A 10 -39.46 10.44 5.99
C LEU A 10 -38.15 10.22 5.20
N LEU A 11 -38.07 10.72 3.96
CA LEU A 11 -36.87 10.60 3.11
C LEU A 11 -36.39 11.94 2.51
N ARG A 12 -36.55 13.06 3.23
CA ARG A 12 -35.76 14.27 2.94
C ARG A 12 -34.46 14.26 3.74
N ARG A 13 -33.50 13.50 3.23
CA ARG A 13 -32.07 13.80 3.37
C ARG A 13 -31.85 15.23 2.85
N THR A 14 -31.61 16.18 3.74
CA THR A 14 -30.83 17.36 3.40
C THR A 14 -29.38 17.05 3.73
N PHE A 15 -28.67 16.53 2.72
CA PHE A 15 -27.24 16.74 2.65
C PHE A 15 -27.03 18.25 2.63
N VAL A 16 -26.59 18.83 3.74
CA VAL A 16 -26.02 20.18 3.72
C VAL A 16 -24.62 20.02 3.13
N CYS A 17 -24.57 19.90 1.80
CA CYS A 17 -23.35 20.15 1.05
C CYS A 17 -23.13 21.67 1.16
N LYS A 18 -22.34 22.11 2.16
CA LYS A 18 -21.78 23.45 2.14
C LYS A 18 -20.87 23.50 0.91
N MET A 19 -21.40 23.96 -0.21
CA MET A 19 -20.58 24.45 -1.29
C MET A 19 -19.75 25.60 -0.70
N ILE A 20 -18.46 25.35 -0.55
CA ILE A 20 -17.48 26.38 -0.27
C ILE A 20 -17.58 27.32 -1.47
N SER A 21 -18.03 28.56 -1.24
CA SER A 21 -18.15 29.57 -2.27
C SER A 21 -16.77 29.89 -2.85
N ASP A 22 -16.65 29.83 -4.17
CA ASP A 22 -15.48 30.24 -4.97
C ASP A 22 -15.29 31.77 -5.01
N GLU A 23 -15.35 32.44 -3.87
CA GLU A 23 -14.90 33.82 -3.71
C GLU A 23 -13.59 33.83 -2.91
N TYR A 24 -12.50 33.38 -3.57
CA TYR A 24 -11.15 33.58 -3.07
C TYR A 24 -10.74 35.04 -3.24
N ILE A 25 -11.12 35.86 -2.27
CA ILE A 25 -10.52 37.18 -2.06
C ILE A 25 -9.21 36.94 -1.31
N PRO A 26 -8.05 37.44 -1.78
CA PRO A 26 -6.78 37.31 -1.06
C PRO A 26 -6.85 38.20 0.19
N ARG A 27 -7.46 37.66 1.25
CA ARG A 27 -7.50 38.28 2.57
C ARG A 27 -6.10 38.17 3.16
N ALA A 28 -5.55 39.28 3.62
CA ALA A 28 -4.51 39.25 4.64
C ALA A 28 -4.94 38.24 5.71
N PHE A 29 -4.20 37.14 5.83
CA PHE A 29 -4.60 36.04 6.69
C PHE A 29 -4.77 36.58 8.12
N PRO A 30 -5.86 36.21 8.83
CA PRO A 30 -6.06 36.69 10.18
C PRO A 30 -4.87 36.25 11.04
N VAL A 31 -4.21 37.24 11.66
CA VAL A 31 -3.13 36.99 12.60
C VAL A 31 -3.70 36.18 13.75
N LYS A 32 -3.12 35.01 14.02
CA LYS A 32 -3.55 34.12 15.10
C LYS A 32 -3.38 34.86 16.43
N VAL A 33 -4.45 34.95 17.23
CA VAL A 33 -4.44 35.72 18.49
C VAL A 33 -4.07 34.82 19.67
N THR A 34 -4.56 33.58 19.67
CA THR A 34 -4.27 32.58 20.70
C THR A 34 -4.23 31.19 20.06
N THR A 35 -3.44 30.30 20.64
CA THR A 35 -3.40 28.87 20.27
C THR A 35 -4.47 28.04 20.99
N GLY A 36 -5.14 28.61 22.00
CA GLY A 36 -6.10 27.90 22.85
C GLY A 36 -5.48 26.93 23.85
N LEU A 37 -4.14 26.79 23.87
CA LEU A 37 -3.40 25.88 24.73
C LEU A 37 -2.54 26.67 25.72
N SER A 38 -2.61 26.31 27.00
CA SER A 38 -1.75 26.92 28.03
C SER A 38 -0.29 26.55 27.80
N GLY A 39 0.60 27.53 27.91
CA GLY A 39 2.05 27.34 27.73
C GLY A 39 2.54 27.36 26.27
N ILE A 40 1.66 27.65 25.29
CA ILE A 40 2.04 27.73 23.87
C ILE A 40 1.69 29.11 23.32
N SER A 41 2.71 29.95 23.16
CA SER A 41 2.57 31.26 22.53
C SER A 41 2.35 31.13 21.03
N VAL A 42 1.60 32.06 20.45
CA VAL A 42 1.47 32.17 18.99
C VAL A 42 2.82 32.54 18.39
N GLU A 43 3.21 31.86 17.32
CA GLU A 43 4.48 32.07 16.64
C GLU A 43 4.24 32.69 15.25
N PRO A 44 4.56 33.98 15.03
CA PRO A 44 4.34 34.63 13.74
C PRO A 44 5.26 34.09 12.64
N LEU A 45 6.43 33.55 12.99
CA LEU A 45 7.39 32.93 12.07
C LEU A 45 7.31 31.39 12.11
N TRP A 46 6.11 30.84 12.29
CA TRP A 46 5.91 29.39 12.43
C TRP A 46 6.45 28.60 11.23
N LYS A 47 6.23 29.08 10.00
CA LYS A 47 6.60 28.39 8.76
C LYS A 47 8.11 28.16 8.62
N PRO A 48 8.97 29.20 8.65
CA PRO A 48 10.41 28.98 8.56
C PRO A 48 10.97 28.22 9.76
N LYS A 49 10.43 28.43 10.97
CA LYS A 49 10.86 27.70 12.17
C LYS A 49 10.52 26.21 12.11
N LEU A 50 9.33 25.87 11.60
CA LEU A 50 8.88 24.49 11.47
C LEU A 50 9.66 23.76 10.36
N LEU A 51 9.96 24.44 9.25
CA LEU A 51 10.84 23.89 8.21
C LEU A 51 12.27 23.70 8.72
N ALA A 52 12.81 24.66 9.47
CA ALA A 52 14.12 24.53 10.09
C ALA A 52 14.16 23.33 11.04
N ALA A 53 13.23 23.23 11.98
CA ALA A 53 13.14 22.10 12.90
C ALA A 53 13.02 20.75 12.18
N ALA A 54 12.17 20.67 11.14
CA ALA A 54 12.03 19.45 10.34
C ALA A 54 13.32 19.10 9.56
N SER A 55 14.03 20.11 9.07
CA SER A 55 15.31 19.92 8.36
C SER A 55 16.43 19.47 9.30
N GLU A 56 16.50 20.01 10.52
CA GLU A 56 17.45 19.59 11.55
C GLU A 56 17.19 18.15 12.00
N LEU A 57 15.92 17.80 12.24
CA LEU A 57 15.53 16.42 12.55
C LEU A 57 15.87 15.46 11.41
N HIS A 58 15.65 15.87 10.15
CA HIS A 58 16.00 15.05 9.00
C HIS A 58 17.50 14.86 8.85
N ALA A 59 18.27 15.94 9.01
CA ALA A 59 19.72 15.89 8.97
C ALA A 59 20.25 14.97 10.07
N PHE A 60 19.73 15.11 11.29
CA PHE A 60 20.11 14.25 12.41
C PHE A 60 19.86 12.78 12.10
N LEU A 61 18.66 12.42 11.62
CA LEU A 61 18.32 11.04 11.26
C LEU A 61 19.28 10.44 10.22
N ILE A 62 19.66 11.22 9.19
CA ILE A 62 20.60 10.77 8.15
C ILE A 62 22.00 10.54 8.73
N THR A 63 22.43 11.38 9.67
CA THR A 63 23.77 11.30 10.28
C THR A 63 23.85 10.35 11.47
N SER A 64 22.71 9.97 12.05
CA SER A 64 22.63 9.11 13.23
C SER A 64 22.91 7.65 12.88
N ASP A 65 23.22 6.85 13.91
CA ASP A 65 23.39 5.40 13.78
C ASP A 65 22.06 4.65 13.75
N ILE A 66 20.92 5.37 13.81
CA ILE A 66 19.58 4.79 13.80
C ILE A 66 19.35 4.10 12.44
N PRO A 67 19.07 2.79 12.40
CA PRO A 67 18.89 2.10 11.14
C PRO A 67 17.59 2.55 10.45
N PRO A 68 17.61 2.75 9.12
CA PRO A 68 16.44 3.20 8.35
C PRO A 68 15.29 2.17 8.33
N GLU A 69 15.60 0.90 8.59
CA GLU A 69 14.61 -0.17 8.73
C GLU A 69 13.87 -0.10 10.08
N SER A 70 14.37 0.64 11.06
CA SER A 70 13.72 0.74 12.36
C SER A 70 12.35 1.39 12.26
N THR A 71 11.42 0.92 13.09
CA THR A 71 10.07 1.49 13.19
C THR A 71 10.14 2.97 13.57
N TYR A 72 11.05 3.32 14.50
CA TYR A 72 11.24 4.69 14.95
C TYR A 72 11.65 5.60 13.79
N TYR A 73 12.70 5.25 13.04
CA TYR A 73 13.14 6.03 11.89
C TYR A 73 12.01 6.29 10.90
N ASN A 74 11.22 5.27 10.60
CA ASN A 74 10.11 5.36 9.65
C ASN A 74 8.96 6.28 10.15
N ILE A 75 8.64 6.23 11.44
CA ILE A 75 7.64 7.10 12.06
C ILE A 75 8.12 8.56 12.07
N THR A 76 9.35 8.80 12.53
CA THR A 76 9.92 10.15 12.61
C THR A 76 10.08 10.75 11.20
N LEU A 77 10.51 9.97 10.22
CA LEU A 77 10.56 10.40 8.82
C LEU A 77 9.17 10.72 8.24
N THR A 78 8.13 10.01 8.68
CA THR A 78 6.75 10.30 8.26
C THR A 78 6.27 11.66 8.78
N LEU A 79 6.64 12.04 10.01
CA LEU A 79 6.38 13.37 10.55
C LEU A 79 7.04 14.46 9.68
N ILE A 80 8.33 14.29 9.36
CA ILE A 80 9.09 15.23 8.51
C ILE A 80 8.45 15.37 7.13
N LYS A 81 8.13 14.23 6.48
CA LYS A 81 7.46 14.21 5.17
C LYS A 81 6.12 14.91 5.23
N ARG A 82 5.35 14.69 6.30
CA ARG A 82 4.04 15.33 6.49
C ARG A 82 4.17 16.84 6.66
N ILE A 83 5.14 17.32 7.43
CA ILE A 83 5.42 18.76 7.58
C ILE A 83 5.80 19.37 6.23
N ASN A 84 6.79 18.81 5.53
CA ASN A 84 7.28 19.36 4.27
C ASN A 84 6.21 19.36 3.18
N HIS A 85 5.47 18.25 3.06
CA HIS A 85 4.38 18.13 2.10
C HIS A 85 3.21 19.06 2.45
N GLY A 86 2.83 19.11 3.73
CA GLY A 86 1.76 19.99 4.20
C GLY A 86 2.07 21.47 3.96
N ILE A 87 3.29 21.92 4.26
CA ILE A 87 3.72 23.31 4.00
C ILE A 87 3.77 23.59 2.50
N LYS A 88 4.21 22.62 1.67
CA LYS A 88 4.21 22.77 0.21
C LYS A 88 2.81 22.92 -0.37
N GLU A 89 1.81 22.22 0.17
CA GLU A 89 0.43 22.34 -0.30
C GLU A 89 -0.30 23.57 0.27
N CYS A 90 -0.16 23.83 1.58
CA CYS A 90 -0.90 24.88 2.27
C CYS A 90 -0.22 26.27 2.21
N GLN A 91 1.06 26.33 1.82
CA GLN A 91 1.84 27.56 1.73
C GLN A 91 1.88 28.34 3.06
N ASP A 92 1.17 29.46 3.15
CA ASP A 92 1.11 30.32 4.35
C ASP A 92 -0.20 30.13 5.15
N ASP A 93 -1.10 29.26 4.70
CA ASP A 93 -2.35 28.96 5.38
C ASP A 93 -2.16 27.95 6.52
N TRP A 94 -1.85 28.48 7.70
CA TRP A 94 -1.73 27.69 8.92
C TRP A 94 -3.04 26.96 9.27
N CYS A 95 -4.21 27.54 9.02
CA CYS A 95 -5.49 26.96 9.43
C CYS A 95 -5.84 25.70 8.63
N THR A 96 -5.58 25.72 7.32
CA THR A 96 -5.74 24.53 6.47
C THR A 96 -4.71 23.46 6.81
N LEU A 97 -3.47 23.86 7.10
CA LEU A 97 -2.41 22.94 7.52
C LEU A 97 -2.80 22.18 8.80
N GLU A 98 -3.26 22.89 9.83
CA GLU A 98 -3.69 22.32 11.11
C GLU A 98 -4.82 21.30 10.91
N LYS A 99 -5.87 21.68 10.16
CA LYS A 99 -7.05 20.82 9.97
C LYS A 99 -6.78 19.60 9.10
N LYS A 100 -6.01 19.76 8.02
CA LYS A 100 -5.81 18.70 7.02
C LYS A 100 -4.73 17.70 7.43
N TYR A 101 -3.64 18.16 8.07
CA TYR A 101 -2.46 17.32 8.33
C TYR A 101 -2.25 16.99 9.80
N PHE A 102 -2.73 17.83 10.71
CA PHE A 102 -2.39 17.76 12.13
C PHE A 102 -3.60 17.65 13.05
N TRP A 103 -4.74 17.14 12.55
CA TRP A 103 -5.95 16.90 13.36
C TRP A 103 -6.41 18.12 14.17
N ALA A 104 -6.28 19.31 13.57
CA ALA A 104 -6.57 20.61 14.18
C ALA A 104 -5.68 20.97 15.39
N TRP A 105 -4.51 20.34 15.53
CA TRP A 105 -3.50 20.79 16.49
C TRP A 105 -2.80 22.05 15.99
N PRO A 106 -2.56 23.06 16.87
CA PRO A 106 -1.86 24.28 16.50
C PRO A 106 -0.48 24.03 15.88
N VAL A 107 -0.11 24.78 14.83
CA VAL A 107 1.23 24.71 14.21
C VAL A 107 2.36 24.91 15.23
N GLU A 108 2.13 25.72 16.27
CA GLU A 108 3.09 25.97 17.35
C GLU A 108 3.28 24.75 18.25
N TYR A 109 2.21 23.96 18.45
CA TYR A 109 2.33 22.69 19.14
C TYR A 109 3.13 21.69 18.31
N ILE A 110 2.89 21.62 16.99
CA ILE A 110 3.66 20.77 16.09
C ILE A 110 5.15 21.16 16.07
N LEU A 111 5.45 22.45 16.12
CA LEU A 111 6.82 22.95 16.27
C LEU A 111 7.47 22.43 17.56
N GLN A 112 6.79 22.52 18.71
CA GLN A 112 7.30 21.99 19.97
C GLN A 112 7.50 20.47 19.93
N VAL A 113 6.55 19.74 19.33
CA VAL A 113 6.68 18.28 19.13
C VAL A 113 7.91 17.96 18.28
N THR A 114 8.14 18.70 17.19
CA THR A 114 9.27 18.45 16.30
C THR A 114 10.60 18.67 17.01
N TRP A 115 10.72 19.69 17.86
CA TRP A 115 11.91 19.91 18.68
C TRP A 115 12.12 18.84 19.74
N ARG A 116 11.04 18.44 20.44
CA ARG A 116 11.12 17.33 21.41
C ARG A 116 11.47 16.01 20.74
N GLU A 117 11.02 15.82 19.51
CA GLU A 117 11.35 14.64 18.71
C GLU A 117 12.83 14.62 18.34
N LEU A 118 13.46 15.78 18.09
CA LEU A 118 14.90 15.87 17.91
C LEU A 118 15.67 15.46 19.18
N GLU A 119 15.28 15.98 20.34
CA GLU A 119 15.88 15.57 21.63
C GLU A 119 15.66 14.07 21.91
N THR A 120 14.50 13.55 21.51
CA THR A 120 14.18 12.13 21.64
C THR A 120 15.04 11.30 20.71
N ALA A 121 15.22 11.71 19.45
CA ALA A 121 16.07 11.04 18.49
C ALA A 121 17.53 10.99 18.95
N GLN A 122 18.02 12.07 19.57
CA GLN A 122 19.35 12.12 20.17
C GLN A 122 19.51 11.07 21.28
N LYS A 123 18.55 11.00 22.21
CA LYS A 123 18.55 9.98 23.28
C LYS A 123 18.41 8.56 22.74
N TRP A 124 17.56 8.37 21.74
CA TRP A 124 17.43 7.09 21.04
C TRP A 124 18.77 6.66 20.46
N ASN A 125 19.51 7.60 19.86
CA ASN A 125 20.82 7.35 19.30
C ASN A 125 21.86 6.97 20.36
N GLU A 126 21.89 7.70 21.47
CA GLU A 126 22.79 7.42 22.60
C GLU A 126 22.51 6.05 23.25
N LEU A 127 21.23 5.72 23.45
CA LEU A 127 20.80 4.51 24.14
C LEU A 127 20.67 3.30 23.21
N ARG A 128 20.81 3.49 21.89
CA ARG A 128 20.69 2.46 20.86
C ARG A 128 19.46 1.57 21.03
N LEU A 129 18.29 2.19 21.26
CA LEU A 129 17.05 1.50 21.61
C LEU A 129 16.50 0.56 20.51
N TRP A 130 17.10 0.59 19.31
CA TRP A 130 16.81 -0.35 18.23
C TRP A 130 17.63 -1.64 18.30
N GLU A 131 18.68 -1.68 19.12
CA GLU A 131 19.40 -2.92 19.41
C GLU A 131 18.50 -3.77 20.32
N LEU A 132 17.91 -4.81 19.75
CA LEU A 132 17.14 -5.76 20.51
C LEU A 132 18.09 -6.57 21.40
N ASP A 133 17.87 -6.57 22.71
CA ASP A 133 18.59 -7.45 23.62
C ASP A 133 18.36 -8.92 23.19
N PRO A 134 19.42 -9.67 22.83
CA PRO A 134 19.29 -11.05 22.38
C PRO A 134 18.61 -11.96 23.41
N GLU A 135 18.62 -11.63 24.70
CA GLU A 135 17.88 -12.37 25.73
C GLU A 135 16.38 -12.08 25.68
N GLN A 136 15.99 -10.82 25.45
CA GLN A 136 14.58 -10.43 25.28
C GLN A 136 14.00 -11.00 23.99
N VAL A 137 14.76 -11.00 22.89
CA VAL A 137 14.31 -11.64 21.62
C VAL A 137 14.06 -13.12 21.82
N LYS A 138 14.92 -13.82 22.58
CA LYS A 138 14.71 -15.23 22.92
C LYS A 138 13.49 -15.45 23.82
N LYS A 139 13.22 -14.53 24.75
CA LYS A 139 12.05 -14.58 25.63
C LYS A 139 10.75 -14.36 24.84
N VAL A 140 10.69 -13.32 24.01
CA VAL A 140 9.54 -13.04 23.13
C VAL A 140 9.36 -14.17 22.12
N ALA A 141 10.42 -14.71 21.52
CA ALA A 141 10.30 -15.86 20.62
C ALA A 141 9.80 -17.13 21.32
N ARG A 142 10.14 -17.34 22.60
CA ARG A 142 9.58 -18.44 23.42
C ARG A 142 8.13 -18.18 23.81
N GLU A 143 7.77 -16.93 24.08
CA GLU A 143 6.40 -16.52 24.35
C GLU A 143 5.54 -16.66 23.09
N ASP A 144 5.99 -16.21 21.92
CA ASP A 144 5.33 -16.38 20.61
C ASP A 144 5.11 -17.86 20.24
N GLN A 145 6.04 -18.75 20.60
CA GLN A 145 5.84 -20.21 20.46
C GLN A 145 4.78 -20.76 21.42
N ASN A 146 4.47 -20.03 22.50
CA ASN A 146 3.40 -20.33 23.45
C ASN A 146 2.12 -19.48 23.22
N ILE A 147 2.15 -18.48 22.33
CA ILE A 147 0.96 -17.72 21.90
C ILE A 147 0.06 -18.70 21.15
N GLY A 148 -1.02 -19.08 21.82
CA GLY A 148 -1.97 -20.09 21.36
C GLY A 148 -2.21 -21.21 22.38
N LYS A 149 -1.28 -21.49 23.31
CA LYS A 149 -1.49 -22.48 24.37
C LYS A 149 -2.25 -21.91 25.57
N GLU A 150 -2.00 -20.65 25.92
CA GLU A 150 -2.63 -20.00 27.09
C GLU A 150 -3.96 -19.30 26.75
N GLY A 151 -4.29 -19.14 25.47
CA GLY A 151 -5.57 -18.62 24.98
C GLY A 151 -6.59 -19.69 24.57
N LEU A 152 -6.21 -20.97 24.59
CA LEU A 152 -7.07 -22.14 24.33
C LEU A 152 -8.02 -22.38 25.53
N GLY A 153 -8.81 -21.38 25.91
CA GLY A 153 -9.75 -21.49 27.04
C GLY A 153 -10.32 -20.18 27.54
N CYS A 154 -9.67 -19.04 27.25
CA CYS A 154 -10.21 -17.72 27.59
C CYS A 154 -11.21 -17.28 26.52
N ASN A 155 -12.44 -17.80 26.60
CA ASN A 155 -13.54 -17.23 25.82
C ASN A 155 -13.76 -15.80 26.29
N SER A 156 -13.78 -14.86 25.36
CA SER A 156 -14.23 -13.50 25.69
C SER A 156 -15.68 -13.54 26.20
N PRO A 157 -16.10 -12.64 27.11
CA PRO A 157 -17.49 -12.60 27.57
C PRO A 157 -18.51 -12.53 26.42
N TRP A 158 -18.11 -11.93 25.30
CA TRP A 158 -18.91 -11.85 24.08
C TRP A 158 -19.07 -13.21 23.37
N GLU A 159 -18.01 -14.03 23.31
CA GLU A 159 -18.09 -15.38 22.73
C GLU A 159 -18.91 -16.35 23.58
N GLN A 160 -18.93 -16.19 24.91
CA GLN A 160 -19.80 -16.97 25.80
C GLN A 160 -21.28 -16.67 25.53
N VAL A 161 -21.66 -15.40 25.45
CA VAL A 161 -23.04 -14.99 25.16
C VAL A 161 -23.50 -15.47 23.78
N VAL A 162 -22.64 -15.35 22.76
CA VAL A 162 -22.95 -15.84 21.40
C VAL A 162 -23.11 -17.36 21.37
N ARG A 163 -22.30 -18.12 22.12
CA ARG A 163 -22.46 -19.58 22.23
C ARG A 163 -23.73 -19.97 22.97
N GLU A 164 -24.07 -19.30 24.06
CA GLU A 164 -25.31 -19.58 24.80
C GLU A 164 -26.56 -19.26 23.97
N ASP A 165 -26.56 -18.15 23.23
CA ASP A 165 -27.64 -17.80 22.31
C ASP A 165 -27.72 -18.78 21.13
N PHE A 166 -26.58 -19.22 20.60
CA PHE A 166 -26.52 -20.24 19.56
C PHE A 166 -27.03 -21.59 20.06
N ASP A 167 -26.65 -22.02 21.26
CA ASP A 167 -27.10 -23.28 21.86
C ASP A 167 -28.57 -23.24 22.26
N LYS A 168 -29.10 -22.09 22.70
CA LYS A 168 -30.55 -21.89 22.90
C LYS A 168 -31.31 -21.99 21.58
N ARG A 169 -30.82 -21.35 20.51
CA ARG A 169 -31.42 -21.44 19.17
C ARG A 169 -31.33 -22.85 18.59
N LYS A 170 -30.22 -23.55 18.82
CA LYS A 170 -30.00 -24.94 18.38
C LYS A 170 -30.85 -25.95 19.15
N LYS A 171 -31.14 -25.71 20.44
CA LYS A 171 -32.09 -26.51 21.22
C LYS A 171 -33.55 -26.22 20.87
N ALA A 172 -33.84 -25.03 20.32
CA ALA A 172 -35.17 -24.64 19.89
C ALA A 172 -35.53 -25.12 18.46
N LEU A 173 -34.54 -25.38 17.59
CA LEU A 173 -34.79 -26.00 16.29
C LEU A 173 -35.04 -27.50 16.45
N THR A 174 -36.08 -27.99 15.79
CA THR A 174 -36.37 -29.43 15.70
C THR A 174 -35.32 -30.15 14.85
N GLN A 175 -35.10 -31.45 15.09
CA GLN A 175 -34.07 -32.23 14.38
C GLN A 175 -34.24 -32.23 12.85
N GLU A 176 -35.47 -32.09 12.36
CA GLU A 176 -35.78 -31.97 10.93
C GLU A 176 -35.31 -30.63 10.34
N GLU A 177 -35.53 -29.52 11.03
CA GLU A 177 -35.08 -28.19 10.59
C GLU A 177 -33.54 -28.08 10.59
N MET A 178 -32.86 -28.71 11.56
CA MET A 178 -31.39 -28.76 11.59
C MET A 178 -30.79 -29.60 10.46
N ALA A 179 -31.48 -30.66 10.02
CA ALA A 179 -31.05 -31.46 8.89
C ALA A 179 -31.21 -30.69 7.57
N GLU A 180 -32.33 -29.98 7.42
CA GLU A 180 -32.62 -29.15 6.25
C GLU A 180 -31.64 -27.97 6.14
N LEU A 181 -31.33 -27.30 7.26
CA LEU A 181 -30.36 -26.20 7.28
C LEU A 181 -28.96 -26.67 6.86
N LYS A 182 -28.53 -27.85 7.33
CA LYS A 182 -27.25 -28.44 6.94
C LYS A 182 -27.22 -28.81 5.46
N ARG A 183 -28.31 -29.32 4.89
CA ARG A 183 -28.40 -29.57 3.44
C ARG A 183 -28.26 -28.26 2.67
N MET A 184 -28.97 -27.21 3.07
CA MET A 184 -28.90 -25.89 2.44
C MET A 184 -27.50 -25.27 2.50
N ASP A 185 -26.80 -25.38 3.64
CA ASP A 185 -25.43 -24.88 3.77
C ASP A 185 -24.44 -25.68 2.91
N THR A 186 -24.57 -27.01 2.87
CA THR A 186 -23.74 -27.84 1.98
C THR A 186 -23.98 -27.56 0.51
N GLU A 187 -25.25 -27.33 0.12
CA GLU A 187 -25.60 -27.00 -1.25
C GLU A 187 -25.06 -25.61 -1.64
N ARG A 188 -25.18 -24.62 -0.74
CA ARG A 188 -24.63 -23.28 -0.94
C ARG A 188 -23.11 -23.31 -1.09
N MET A 189 -22.41 -24.00 -0.18
CA MET A 189 -20.96 -24.19 -0.26
C MET A 189 -20.54 -24.87 -1.56
N SER A 190 -21.31 -25.85 -2.04
CA SER A 190 -21.02 -26.54 -3.31
C SER A 190 -21.16 -25.60 -4.51
N ARG A 191 -22.19 -24.74 -4.53
CA ARG A 191 -22.42 -23.74 -5.59
C ARG A 191 -21.36 -22.65 -5.59
N GLU A 192 -20.98 -22.16 -4.41
CA GLU A 192 -19.90 -21.15 -4.28
C GLU A 192 -18.55 -21.72 -4.72
N THR A 193 -18.25 -22.98 -4.37
CA THR A 193 -17.03 -23.67 -4.82
C THR A 193 -17.02 -23.87 -6.34
N ALA A 194 -18.17 -24.22 -6.94
CA ALA A 194 -18.30 -24.37 -8.39
C ALA A 194 -18.11 -23.02 -9.12
N ALA A 195 -18.74 -21.96 -8.64
CA ALA A 195 -18.60 -20.61 -9.19
C ALA A 195 -17.15 -20.11 -9.08
N TYR A 196 -16.47 -20.41 -7.98
CA TYR A 196 -15.06 -20.07 -7.81
C TYR A 196 -14.16 -20.80 -8.81
N LYS A 197 -14.38 -22.11 -9.03
CA LYS A 197 -13.65 -22.89 -10.04
C LYS A 197 -13.87 -22.33 -11.45
N GLU A 198 -15.11 -22.01 -11.80
CA GLU A 198 -15.45 -21.44 -13.11
C GLU A 198 -14.80 -20.05 -13.30
N ARG A 199 -14.79 -19.21 -12.25
CA ARG A 199 -14.12 -17.90 -12.29
C ARG A 199 -12.61 -18.05 -12.46
N LYS A 200 -11.99 -19.01 -11.77
CA LYS A 200 -10.56 -19.31 -11.90
C LYS A 200 -10.21 -19.76 -13.33
N GLU A 201 -11.04 -20.60 -13.94
CA GLU A 201 -10.81 -21.08 -15.30
C GLU A 201 -10.98 -19.98 -16.35
N ARG A 202 -11.97 -19.09 -16.18
CA ARG A 202 -12.10 -17.89 -17.03
C ARG A 202 -10.85 -17.02 -16.99
N ILE A 203 -10.34 -16.72 -15.79
CA ILE A 203 -9.11 -15.91 -15.62
C ILE A 203 -7.93 -16.58 -16.31
N ARG A 204 -7.81 -17.91 -16.22
CA ARG A 204 -6.76 -18.66 -16.89
C ARG A 204 -6.84 -18.51 -18.42
N SER A 205 -8.03 -18.69 -18.98
CA SER A 205 -8.26 -18.55 -20.42
C SER A 205 -7.98 -17.12 -20.92
N ASP A 206 -8.38 -16.10 -20.16
CA ASP A 206 -8.12 -14.70 -20.49
C ASP A 206 -6.62 -14.37 -20.45
N LEU A 207 -5.87 -14.91 -19.50
CA LEU A 207 -4.41 -14.77 -19.44
C LEU A 207 -3.70 -15.46 -20.61
N GLU A 208 -4.15 -16.65 -21.01
CA GLU A 208 -3.62 -17.35 -22.17
C GLU A 208 -3.90 -16.60 -23.48
N ARG A 209 -5.11 -16.06 -23.63
CA ARG A 209 -5.47 -15.20 -24.77
C ARG A 209 -4.62 -13.92 -24.79
N ALA A 210 -4.47 -13.25 -23.66
CA ALA A 210 -3.66 -12.03 -23.54
C ALA A 210 -2.18 -12.30 -23.91
N ARG A 211 -1.63 -13.45 -23.50
CA ARG A 211 -0.28 -13.89 -23.87
C ARG A 211 -0.15 -14.11 -25.38
N GLY A 212 -1.13 -14.77 -25.99
CA GLY A 212 -1.19 -14.97 -27.44
C GLY A 212 -1.26 -13.65 -28.23
N ASP A 213 -2.10 -12.72 -27.79
CA ASP A 213 -2.24 -11.39 -28.40
C ASP A 213 -0.97 -10.56 -28.27
N MET A 214 -0.28 -10.63 -27.12
CA MET A 214 1.01 -9.97 -26.94
C MET A 214 2.04 -10.53 -27.93
N LEU A 215 2.14 -11.86 -28.04
CA LEU A 215 3.06 -12.51 -28.98
C LEU A 215 2.76 -12.09 -30.43
N LYS A 216 1.49 -12.04 -30.81
CA LYS A 216 1.07 -11.58 -32.15
C LYS A 216 1.46 -10.12 -32.40
N LYS A 217 1.26 -9.23 -31.42
CA LYS A 217 1.69 -7.82 -31.52
C LYS A 217 3.22 -7.70 -31.64
N PHE A 218 3.97 -8.48 -30.87
CA PHE A 218 5.43 -8.52 -30.96
C PHE A 218 5.91 -9.00 -32.34
N LEU A 219 5.34 -10.08 -32.86
CA LEU A 219 5.67 -10.59 -34.19
C LEU A 219 5.31 -9.58 -35.29
N ASN A 220 4.13 -8.98 -35.25
CA ASN A 220 3.72 -7.95 -36.21
C ASN A 220 4.65 -6.72 -36.17
N LYS A 221 5.08 -6.29 -34.98
CA LYS A 221 6.04 -5.21 -34.83
C LYS A 221 7.40 -5.58 -35.42
N ARG A 222 7.87 -6.81 -35.22
CA ARG A 222 9.10 -7.32 -35.84
C ARG A 222 9.00 -7.32 -37.37
N TYR A 223 7.92 -7.85 -37.93
CA TYR A 223 7.71 -7.83 -39.40
C TYR A 223 7.62 -6.42 -39.97
N ALA A 224 6.97 -5.49 -39.27
CA ALA A 224 6.90 -4.09 -39.69
C ALA A 224 8.29 -3.42 -39.66
N VAL A 225 9.04 -3.62 -38.58
CA VAL A 225 10.42 -3.12 -38.45
C VAL A 225 11.33 -3.72 -39.53
N ASP A 226 11.25 -5.01 -39.81
CA ASP A 226 12.04 -5.65 -40.87
C ASP A 226 11.70 -5.07 -42.25
N LYS A 227 10.41 -4.83 -42.53
CA LYS A 227 9.96 -4.22 -43.78
C LYS A 227 10.43 -2.76 -43.92
N ASP A 228 10.39 -2.00 -42.83
CA ASP A 228 10.85 -0.61 -42.81
C ASP A 228 12.37 -0.52 -42.89
N LEU A 229 13.11 -1.43 -42.26
CA LEU A 229 14.56 -1.58 -42.45
C LEU A 229 14.92 -1.88 -43.91
N MET A 230 14.14 -2.72 -44.59
CA MET A 230 14.31 -2.97 -46.03
C MET A 230 14.03 -1.74 -46.90
N ARG A 231 13.06 -0.89 -46.51
CA ARG A 231 12.78 0.37 -47.23
C ARG A 231 13.83 1.46 -46.99
N MET A 232 14.42 1.48 -45.79
CA MET A 232 15.43 2.48 -45.39
C MET A 232 16.84 2.18 -45.94
N GLN A 233 17.04 1.04 -46.61
CA GLN A 233 18.28 0.71 -47.33
C GLN A 233 18.07 0.59 -48.85
N PRO A 234 17.71 1.68 -49.55
CA PRO A 234 17.65 1.65 -51.00
C PRO A 234 19.09 1.59 -51.56
N GLY A 235 19.48 0.45 -52.14
CA GLY A 235 20.74 0.31 -52.87
C GLY A 235 21.75 -0.73 -52.34
N LYS A 236 21.49 -1.40 -51.21
CA LYS A 236 22.25 -2.62 -50.88
C LYS A 236 21.63 -3.79 -51.63
N LYS A 237 22.32 -4.26 -52.68
CA LYS A 237 22.01 -5.53 -53.34
C LYS A 237 21.92 -6.62 -52.27
N GLN A 238 20.78 -7.30 -52.20
CA GLN A 238 20.65 -8.51 -51.42
C GLN A 238 21.73 -9.48 -51.89
N SER A 239 22.50 -10.03 -50.95
CA SER A 239 23.34 -11.18 -51.24
C SER A 239 22.43 -12.29 -51.74
N GLU A 240 22.57 -12.71 -53.00
CA GLU A 240 21.81 -13.81 -53.65
C GLU A 240 22.09 -15.20 -53.04
N LYS A 241 22.59 -15.26 -51.80
CA LYS A 241 22.78 -16.50 -51.07
C LYS A 241 21.42 -16.95 -50.54
N THR A 242 20.97 -18.08 -51.05
CA THR A 242 19.77 -18.77 -50.57
C THR A 242 19.95 -19.22 -49.12
N SER A 243 18.86 -19.46 -48.39
CA SER A 243 18.90 -19.94 -47.00
C SER A 243 19.79 -21.18 -46.82
N ASP A 244 19.85 -22.04 -47.85
CA ASP A 244 20.66 -23.25 -47.86
C ASP A 244 22.16 -22.97 -47.98
N ASP A 245 22.56 -21.89 -48.64
CA ASP A 245 23.97 -21.48 -48.76
C ASP A 245 24.49 -20.95 -47.42
N LEU A 246 23.66 -20.19 -46.69
CA LEU A 246 23.96 -19.70 -45.34
C LEU A 246 24.08 -20.85 -44.33
N ILE A 247 23.22 -21.88 -44.44
CA ILE A 247 23.30 -23.08 -43.59
C ILE A 247 24.59 -23.85 -43.88
N ARG A 248 25.01 -23.93 -45.16
CA ARG A 248 26.25 -24.62 -45.54
C ARG A 248 27.49 -23.86 -45.05
N GLU A 249 27.47 -22.53 -45.09
CA GLU A 249 28.54 -21.66 -44.60
C GLU A 249 28.65 -21.69 -43.05
N LEU A 250 27.51 -21.73 -42.34
CA LEU A 250 27.46 -21.96 -40.88
C LEU A 250 27.97 -23.34 -40.47
N ARG A 251 27.64 -24.40 -41.22
CA ARG A 251 28.18 -25.74 -40.95
C ARG A 251 29.70 -25.80 -41.16
N ALA A 252 30.21 -25.10 -42.17
CA ALA A 252 31.65 -25.00 -42.43
C ALA A 252 32.38 -24.19 -41.34
N SER A 253 31.78 -23.11 -40.82
CA SER A 253 32.39 -22.31 -39.75
C SER A 253 32.41 -23.03 -38.40
N VAL A 254 31.41 -23.88 -38.11
CA VAL A 254 31.40 -24.76 -36.92
C VAL A 254 32.46 -25.86 -37.02
N GLN A 255 32.78 -26.35 -38.22
CA GLN A 255 33.88 -27.32 -38.41
C GLN A 255 35.28 -26.70 -38.28
N GLN A 256 35.42 -25.38 -38.45
CA GLN A 256 36.71 -24.68 -38.35
C GLN A 256 37.03 -24.18 -36.92
N ASN A 257 36.12 -24.29 -35.96
CA ASN A 257 36.38 -23.98 -34.54
C ASN A 257 35.89 -25.11 -33.61
N PRO A 258 36.69 -26.18 -33.40
CA PRO A 258 36.30 -27.30 -32.54
C PRO A 258 36.38 -27.03 -31.02
N GLU A 259 36.85 -25.86 -30.58
CA GLU A 259 37.29 -25.67 -29.18
C GLU A 259 36.24 -25.11 -28.20
N LEU A 260 35.01 -24.81 -28.61
CA LEU A 260 33.98 -24.26 -27.71
C LEU A 260 32.97 -25.28 -27.16
N ASN A 261 33.12 -26.58 -27.48
CA ASN A 261 32.15 -27.61 -27.07
C ASN A 261 32.65 -28.57 -25.97
N LYS A 262 33.67 -28.18 -25.19
CA LYS A 262 34.18 -28.99 -24.07
C LYS A 262 33.79 -28.51 -22.66
N ASP A 263 33.12 -27.36 -22.52
CA ASP A 263 32.77 -26.81 -21.20
C ASP A 263 31.32 -27.11 -20.76
N GLY A 264 30.57 -27.90 -21.55
CA GLY A 264 29.18 -28.30 -21.23
C GLY A 264 29.00 -29.66 -20.57
N GLU A 265 30.04 -30.49 -20.47
CA GLU A 265 29.96 -31.88 -19.96
C GLU A 265 30.67 -32.12 -18.62
N LYS A 266 31.02 -31.05 -17.89
CA LYS A 266 31.50 -31.16 -16.50
C LYS A 266 30.56 -30.41 -15.57
N ASN A 267 29.43 -31.03 -15.27
CA ASN A 267 28.65 -30.92 -14.02
C ASN A 267 27.39 -31.79 -14.18
N SER A 268 27.58 -33.11 -14.20
CA SER A 268 26.61 -34.07 -13.68
C SER A 268 27.14 -34.57 -12.33
#